data_AF-T0RPZ7-F1
#
_entry.id   AF-T0RPZ7-F1
#
_cell.length_a   1.000
_cell.length_b   1.000
_cell.length_c   1.000
_cell.angle_alpha   90.00
_cell.angle_beta   90.00
_cell.angle_gamma   90.00
#
_symmetry.space_group_name_H-M   'P 1'
#
loop_
_entity.id
_entity.type
_entity.pdbx_description
1 polymer ?
#
loop_
_entity_poly.entity_id
_entity_poly.type
_entity_poly.pdbx_seq_one_letter_code
_entity_poly.pdbx_strand_id
1 'polypeptide(L)'
;MSSDEAETGAVAGPTGAEAMSTETLVAAVKAYKDRCVRLETLIAQQKHAMHAVEEENSKMKRIMVGAKRSLENKKAACEALQQQVLDLKAAEKKAPDAATTAKREPRRILQKVKQAMPMGPTLLWCLVEYASDNDLDDDVKPPECDWVAFRSDDELHDYIRKTSGEPLRLPELSLPPPEIQEMKQELSEELERVQEEFRRYRVRAEITRKQKDAEIRKMSASTLARQQEQLSGTDVQNELQAARLQVRRLVQLQTMAEEKESEWSEKYAKLQREHEKLSGTMGETVLAMEWRERYEAVLREKTDLEAKLSSSDASFQLAQDLDGNDVAKLKTEFALYRKRAMQVVDQKEKELQAAKGQLGDAPRSNSSGTFSSAGLRRMSSSNSLSGFETSPHAPTTNEYLKNIVVKYMSTDHAEVKEHMEKAIATVLKFSPSELKLIEDKRHAASGWALW
;
A
#
# COMPACT_ATOMS: atom_id res chain seq x y z
N MET A 1 1.46 -67.65 -60.08
CA MET A 1 1.54 -69.11 -59.89
C MET A 1 0.17 -69.57 -59.43
N SER A 2 -0.30 -70.67 -60.03
CA SER A 2 -1.61 -71.33 -59.88
C SER A 2 -2.80 -70.50 -60.39
N SER A 3 -3.45 -70.88 -61.50
CA SER A 3 -4.27 -72.11 -61.70
C SER A 3 -5.51 -72.04 -60.81
N ASP A 4 -6.72 -72.30 -61.26
CA ASP A 4 -7.29 -72.62 -62.56
C ASP A 4 -8.81 -72.67 -62.32
N GLU A 5 -9.55 -72.88 -63.40
CA GLU A 5 -10.90 -73.44 -63.44
C GLU A 5 -12.06 -72.53 -62.99
N ALA A 6 -12.85 -72.00 -63.93
CA ALA A 6 -13.77 -72.70 -64.83
C ALA A 6 -14.95 -73.30 -64.08
N GLU A 7 -16.15 -72.79 -64.39
CA GLU A 7 -17.24 -73.52 -65.04
C GLU A 7 -18.52 -72.71 -64.89
N THR A 8 -19.07 -72.20 -65.99
CA THR A 8 -20.11 -72.83 -66.84
C THR A 8 -21.45 -72.99 -66.11
N GLY A 9 -22.53 -72.81 -66.86
CA GLY A 9 -23.88 -73.05 -66.39
C GLY A 9 -24.71 -71.78 -66.38
N ALA A 10 -25.12 -71.30 -67.53
CA ALA A 10 -26.40 -71.69 -68.15
C ALA A 10 -27.55 -70.78 -67.69
N VAL A 11 -27.87 -69.87 -68.61
CA VAL A 11 -29.23 -69.60 -69.11
C VAL A 11 -30.35 -70.24 -68.29
N ALA A 12 -30.99 -69.42 -67.48
CA ALA A 12 -32.42 -69.53 -67.24
C ALA A 12 -32.95 -68.11 -67.22
N GLY A 13 -33.46 -67.65 -68.36
CA GLY A 13 -34.49 -66.62 -68.30
C GLY A 13 -35.77 -67.30 -67.85
N PRO A 14 -36.45 -66.80 -66.83
CA PRO A 14 -37.89 -66.74 -66.84
C PRO A 14 -38.26 -65.35 -67.33
N THR A 15 -38.76 -65.32 -68.57
CA THR A 15 -39.81 -64.39 -68.99
C THR A 15 -40.94 -64.45 -67.97
N GLY A 16 -40.83 -63.59 -66.96
CA GLY A 16 -41.82 -63.35 -65.95
C GLY A 16 -41.75 -61.88 -65.63
N ALA A 17 -42.29 -61.05 -66.53
CA ALA A 17 -42.78 -59.74 -66.15
C ALA A 17 -44.02 -59.96 -65.28
N GLU A 18 -43.85 -60.63 -64.14
CA GLU A 18 -44.72 -60.42 -63.01
C GLU A 18 -44.58 -58.94 -62.70
N ALA A 19 -45.71 -58.22 -62.73
CA ALA A 19 -45.77 -56.86 -62.26
C ALA A 19 -45.20 -56.85 -60.85
N MET A 20 -43.92 -56.50 -60.70
CA MET A 20 -43.31 -56.26 -59.41
C MET A 20 -44.25 -55.27 -58.74
N SER A 21 -44.94 -55.73 -57.71
CA SER A 21 -45.75 -54.86 -56.87
C SER A 21 -44.94 -53.60 -56.60
N THR A 22 -45.57 -52.44 -56.68
CA THR A 22 -44.88 -51.17 -56.38
C THR A 22 -44.14 -51.24 -55.04
N GLU A 23 -44.62 -52.06 -54.11
CA GLU A 23 -43.96 -52.39 -52.84
C GLU A 23 -42.62 -53.12 -53.00
N THR A 24 -42.50 -54.10 -53.91
CA THR A 24 -41.23 -54.83 -54.14
C THR A 24 -40.20 -53.95 -54.83
N LEU A 25 -40.62 -53.05 -55.73
CA LEU A 25 -39.75 -52.04 -56.34
C LEU A 25 -39.24 -51.04 -55.30
N VAL A 26 -40.13 -50.54 -54.44
CA VAL A 26 -39.75 -49.64 -53.33
C VAL A 26 -38.78 -50.33 -52.36
N ALA A 27 -39.00 -51.61 -52.04
CA ALA A 27 -38.09 -52.39 -51.21
C ALA A 27 -36.71 -52.58 -51.87
N ALA A 28 -36.66 -52.86 -53.17
CA ALA A 28 -35.41 -53.00 -53.92
C ALA A 28 -34.63 -51.67 -54.01
N VAL A 29 -35.32 -50.55 -54.24
CA VAL A 29 -34.72 -49.21 -54.25
C VAL A 29 -34.18 -48.85 -52.86
N LYS A 30 -34.90 -49.18 -51.79
CA LYS A 30 -34.43 -48.99 -50.42
C LYS A 30 -33.17 -49.83 -50.13
N ALA A 31 -33.17 -51.11 -50.51
CA ALA A 31 -32.02 -51.99 -50.34
C ALA A 31 -30.78 -51.52 -51.13
N TYR A 32 -31.00 -50.98 -52.34
CA TYR A 32 -29.94 -50.38 -53.15
C TYR A 32 -29.37 -49.12 -52.48
N LYS A 33 -30.24 -48.22 -51.99
CA LYS A 33 -29.82 -47.02 -51.24
C LYS A 33 -29.02 -47.38 -49.99
N ASP A 34 -29.47 -48.38 -49.22
CA ASP A 34 -28.76 -48.86 -48.03
C ASP A 34 -27.40 -49.47 -48.40
N ARG A 35 -27.29 -50.15 -49.56
CA ARG A 35 -26.01 -50.65 -50.09
C ARG A 35 -25.08 -49.52 -50.48
N CYS A 36 -25.57 -48.47 -51.13
CA CYS A 36 -24.77 -47.28 -51.47
C CYS A 36 -24.21 -46.63 -50.21
N VAL A 37 -25.03 -46.43 -49.17
CA VAL A 37 -24.58 -45.86 -47.89
C VAL A 37 -23.51 -46.75 -47.22
N ARG A 38 -23.67 -48.08 -47.26
CA ARG A 38 -22.64 -48.99 -46.75
C ARG A 38 -21.33 -48.89 -47.53
N LEU A 39 -21.38 -48.79 -48.85
CA LEU A 39 -20.18 -48.62 -49.69
C LEU A 39 -19.50 -47.28 -49.44
N GLU A 40 -20.26 -46.18 -49.32
CA GLU A 40 -19.72 -44.87 -48.95
C GLU A 40 -19.03 -44.91 -47.59
N THR A 41 -19.63 -45.60 -46.61
CA THR A 41 -19.05 -45.79 -45.28
C THR A 41 -17.74 -46.58 -45.34
N LEU A 42 -17.70 -47.67 -46.12
CA LEU A 42 -16.48 -48.48 -46.30
C LEU A 42 -15.37 -47.68 -47.02
N ILE A 43 -15.71 -46.89 -48.03
CA ILE A 43 -14.75 -46.00 -48.71
C ILE A 43 -14.21 -44.96 -47.75
N ALA A 44 -15.05 -44.36 -46.90
CA ALA A 44 -14.62 -43.41 -45.88
C ALA A 44 -13.69 -44.06 -44.84
N GLN A 45 -14.02 -45.27 -44.38
CA GLN A 45 -13.16 -46.06 -43.49
C GLN A 45 -11.82 -46.41 -44.13
N GLN A 46 -11.81 -46.82 -45.40
CA GLN A 46 -10.59 -47.15 -46.14
C GLN A 46 -9.71 -45.90 -46.33
N LYS A 47 -10.30 -44.75 -46.66
CA LYS A 47 -9.57 -43.47 -46.74
C LYS A 47 -8.94 -43.08 -45.41
N HIS A 48 -9.68 -43.24 -44.31
CA HIS A 48 -9.15 -42.98 -42.97
C HIS A 48 -7.99 -43.93 -42.62
N ALA A 49 -8.12 -45.22 -42.92
CA ALA A 49 -7.05 -46.19 -42.70
C ALA A 49 -5.80 -45.87 -43.53
N MET A 50 -5.98 -45.48 -44.80
CA MET A 50 -4.88 -45.06 -45.67
C MET A 50 -4.15 -43.83 -45.12
N HIS A 51 -4.89 -42.81 -44.68
CA HIS A 51 -4.32 -41.61 -44.07
C HIS A 51 -3.53 -41.93 -42.78
N ALA A 52 -4.05 -42.82 -41.93
CA ALA A 52 -3.35 -43.26 -40.73
C ALA A 52 -2.00 -43.96 -41.06
N VAL A 53 -1.97 -44.79 -42.11
CA VAL A 53 -0.73 -45.43 -42.58
C VAL A 53 0.25 -44.40 -43.16
N GLU A 54 -0.23 -43.39 -43.89
CA GLU A 54 0.61 -42.31 -44.42
C GLU A 54 1.24 -41.45 -43.31
N GLU A 55 0.51 -41.18 -42.23
CA GLU A 55 1.03 -40.50 -41.04
C GLU A 55 2.11 -41.32 -40.34
N GLU A 56 1.89 -42.62 -40.14
CA GLU A 56 2.88 -43.52 -39.55
C GLU A 56 4.14 -43.63 -40.41
N ASN A 57 3.99 -43.71 -41.73
CA ASN A 57 5.13 -43.71 -42.65
C ASN A 57 5.91 -42.37 -42.58
N SER A 58 5.19 -41.25 -42.43
CA SER A 58 5.80 -39.93 -42.26
C SER A 58 6.53 -39.79 -40.91
N LYS A 59 6.01 -40.41 -39.83
CA LYS A 59 6.71 -40.52 -38.53
C LYS A 59 7.96 -41.37 -38.66
N MET A 60 7.86 -42.54 -39.29
CA MET A 60 9.00 -43.45 -39.51
C MET A 60 10.12 -42.76 -40.31
N LYS A 61 9.78 -42.05 -41.40
CA LYS A 61 10.74 -41.27 -42.19
C LYS A 61 11.47 -40.23 -41.34
N ARG A 62 10.76 -39.50 -40.46
CA ARG A 62 11.39 -38.54 -39.54
C ARG A 62 12.36 -39.20 -38.58
N ILE A 63 11.99 -40.35 -38.01
CA ILE A 63 12.87 -41.12 -37.10
C ILE A 63 14.11 -41.61 -37.85
N MET A 64 13.95 -42.16 -39.06
CA MET A 64 15.07 -42.62 -39.88
C MET A 64 16.04 -41.49 -40.24
N VAL A 65 15.54 -40.30 -40.59
CA VAL A 65 16.39 -39.12 -40.85
C VAL A 65 17.15 -38.71 -39.59
N GLY A 66 16.51 -38.75 -38.42
CA GLY A 66 17.16 -38.50 -37.13
C GLY A 66 18.27 -39.53 -36.83
N ALA A 67 17.99 -40.81 -37.03
CA ALA A 67 18.96 -41.89 -36.85
C ALA A 67 20.16 -41.76 -37.81
N LYS A 68 19.91 -41.41 -39.08
CA LYS A 68 20.96 -41.18 -40.08
C LYS A 68 21.89 -40.03 -39.69
N ARG A 69 21.33 -38.89 -39.27
CA ARG A 69 22.13 -37.76 -38.75
C ARG A 69 22.94 -38.13 -37.52
N SER A 70 22.35 -38.91 -36.60
CA SER A 70 23.07 -39.38 -35.40
C SER A 70 24.26 -40.27 -35.76
N LEU A 71 24.12 -41.15 -36.75
CA LEU A 71 25.22 -41.98 -37.25
C LEU A 71 26.30 -41.15 -37.94
N GLU A 72 25.93 -40.17 -38.77
CA GLU A 72 26.88 -39.25 -39.41
C GLU A 72 27.68 -38.46 -38.36
N ASN A 73 27.03 -37.95 -37.32
CA ASN A 73 27.70 -37.26 -36.20
C ASN A 73 28.68 -38.17 -35.46
N LYS A 74 28.28 -39.42 -35.15
CA LYS A 74 29.16 -40.39 -34.49
C LYS A 74 30.35 -40.76 -35.37
N LYS A 75 30.15 -40.90 -36.68
CA LYS A 75 31.23 -41.19 -37.64
C LYS A 75 32.25 -40.05 -37.69
N ALA A 76 31.78 -38.79 -37.79
CA ALA A 76 32.64 -37.62 -37.74
C ALA A 76 33.44 -37.52 -36.42
N ALA A 77 32.81 -37.86 -35.29
CA ALA A 77 33.50 -37.90 -34.00
C ALA A 77 34.59 -38.98 -33.94
N CYS A 78 34.34 -40.17 -34.50
CA CYS A 78 35.35 -41.23 -34.60
C CYS A 78 36.53 -40.82 -35.49
N GLU A 79 36.25 -40.17 -36.63
CA GLU A 79 37.29 -39.65 -37.54
C GLU A 79 38.14 -38.56 -36.85
N ALA A 80 37.50 -37.64 -36.10
CA ALA A 80 38.21 -36.63 -35.32
C ALA A 80 39.11 -37.23 -34.23
N LEU A 81 38.62 -38.24 -33.49
CA LEU A 81 39.42 -38.96 -32.49
C LEU A 81 40.59 -39.71 -33.12
N GLN A 82 40.40 -40.32 -34.30
CA GLN A 82 41.49 -40.96 -35.03
C GLN A 82 42.57 -39.95 -35.44
N GLN A 83 42.17 -38.77 -35.92
CA GLN A 83 43.12 -37.71 -36.26
C GLN A 83 43.90 -37.25 -35.03
N GLN A 84 43.23 -37.05 -33.89
CA GLN A 84 43.88 -36.67 -32.64
C GLN A 84 44.92 -37.71 -32.19
N VAL A 85 44.62 -39.01 -32.33
CA VAL A 85 45.59 -40.08 -32.01
C VAL A 85 46.80 -40.05 -32.95
N LEU A 86 46.60 -39.74 -34.24
CA LEU A 86 47.72 -39.61 -35.18
C LEU A 86 48.60 -38.40 -34.84
N ASP A 87 47.99 -37.28 -34.49
CA ASP A 87 48.71 -36.05 -34.12
C ASP A 87 49.51 -36.26 -32.83
N LEU A 88 48.93 -36.94 -31.82
CA LEU A 88 49.63 -37.31 -30.59
C LEU A 88 50.82 -38.25 -30.86
N LYS A 89 50.66 -39.25 -31.73
CA LYS A 89 51.77 -40.14 -32.14
C LYS A 89 52.86 -39.41 -32.94
N ALA A 90 52.49 -38.40 -33.72
CA ALA A 90 53.45 -37.57 -34.45
C ALA A 90 54.20 -36.63 -33.50
N ALA A 91 53.53 -36.10 -32.47
CA ALA A 91 54.14 -35.30 -31.42
C ALA A 91 55.09 -36.13 -30.54
N GLU A 92 54.72 -37.37 -30.21
CA GLU A 92 55.58 -38.33 -29.49
C GLU A 92 56.88 -38.61 -30.25
N LYS A 93 56.82 -38.73 -31.59
CA LYS A 93 58.03 -38.87 -32.44
C LYS A 93 58.87 -37.60 -32.56
N LYS A 94 58.32 -36.43 -32.25
CA LYS A 94 59.02 -35.14 -32.25
C LYS A 94 59.57 -34.75 -30.88
N ALA A 95 59.19 -35.46 -29.82
CA ALA A 95 59.71 -35.20 -28.48
C ALA A 95 61.22 -35.46 -28.45
N PRO A 96 62.04 -34.56 -27.86
CA PRO A 96 63.46 -34.78 -27.71
C PRO A 96 63.71 -36.00 -26.81
N ASP A 97 64.69 -36.83 -27.16
CA ASP A 97 65.10 -37.98 -26.33
C ASP A 97 65.43 -37.52 -24.91
N ALA A 98 64.96 -38.26 -23.90
CA ALA A 98 65.16 -37.96 -22.47
C ALA A 98 66.64 -37.83 -22.05
N ALA A 99 67.57 -38.26 -22.89
CA ALA A 99 69.02 -38.08 -22.69
C ALA A 99 69.50 -36.65 -23.00
N THR A 100 68.75 -35.88 -23.78
CA THR A 100 69.09 -34.50 -24.21
C THR A 100 68.62 -33.45 -23.20
N THR A 101 67.52 -33.70 -22.50
CA THR A 101 66.95 -32.83 -21.45
C THR A 101 67.76 -32.84 -20.15
N ALA A 102 68.49 -33.91 -19.85
CA ALA A 102 69.32 -34.02 -18.65
C ALA A 102 70.57 -33.12 -18.63
N LYS A 103 70.93 -32.49 -19.76
CA LYS A 103 72.11 -31.59 -19.88
C LYS A 103 71.76 -30.10 -19.82
N ARG A 104 70.48 -29.74 -19.83
CA ARG A 104 70.02 -28.35 -19.90
C ARG A 104 69.75 -27.81 -18.50
N GLU A 105 70.12 -26.56 -18.25
CA GLU A 105 69.86 -25.93 -16.95
C GLU A 105 68.39 -25.49 -16.86
N PRO A 106 67.61 -25.99 -15.88
CA PRO A 106 66.22 -25.58 -15.70
C PRO A 106 66.15 -24.14 -15.14
N ARG A 107 65.35 -23.28 -15.80
CA ARG A 107 65.15 -21.86 -15.46
C ARG A 107 63.98 -21.65 -14.50
N ARG A 108 62.87 -22.36 -14.69
CA ARG A 108 61.69 -22.31 -13.80
C ARG A 108 60.79 -23.54 -13.95
N ILE A 109 60.04 -23.86 -12.90
CA ILE A 109 58.96 -24.84 -12.94
C ILE A 109 57.64 -24.09 -13.09
N LEU A 110 56.90 -24.38 -14.16
CA LEU A 110 55.66 -23.70 -14.51
C LEU A 110 54.43 -24.38 -13.90
N GLN A 111 54.41 -25.70 -13.93
CA GLN A 111 53.24 -26.47 -13.52
C GLN A 111 53.66 -27.77 -12.83
N LYS A 112 52.94 -28.16 -11.78
CA LYS A 112 53.12 -29.41 -11.03
C LYS A 112 51.81 -30.19 -11.05
N VAL A 113 51.80 -31.39 -11.62
CA VAL A 113 50.61 -32.24 -11.75
C VAL A 113 50.89 -33.60 -11.11
N LYS A 114 49.92 -34.11 -10.34
CA LYS A 114 50.00 -35.46 -9.76
C LYS A 114 49.14 -36.41 -10.58
N GLN A 115 49.75 -37.40 -11.19
CA GLN A 115 49.06 -38.43 -11.97
C GLN A 115 49.01 -39.74 -11.18
N ALA A 116 47.81 -40.11 -10.73
CA ALA A 116 47.57 -41.43 -10.16
C ALA A 116 47.30 -42.43 -11.31
N MET A 117 48.18 -43.42 -11.45
CA MET A 117 48.01 -44.47 -12.47
C MET A 117 47.08 -45.57 -11.94
N PRO A 118 46.11 -46.09 -12.72
CA PRO A 118 45.10 -47.05 -12.25
C PRO A 118 45.63 -48.33 -11.60
N MET A 119 46.85 -48.76 -11.95
CA MET A 119 47.51 -49.95 -11.39
C MET A 119 49.01 -49.72 -11.17
N GLY A 120 49.45 -48.48 -10.95
CA GLY A 120 50.87 -48.12 -10.89
C GLY A 120 51.21 -47.11 -9.79
N PRO A 121 52.50 -46.80 -9.61
CA PRO A 121 52.92 -45.75 -8.69
C PRO A 121 52.39 -44.40 -9.15
N THR A 122 52.13 -43.52 -8.18
CA THR A 122 51.77 -42.13 -8.50
C THR A 122 53.01 -41.40 -9.00
N LEU A 123 52.90 -40.73 -10.14
CA LEU A 123 53.96 -39.93 -10.73
C LEU A 123 53.65 -38.44 -10.55
N LEU A 124 54.70 -37.66 -10.27
CA LEU A 124 54.67 -36.21 -10.29
C LEU A 124 55.22 -35.74 -11.63
N TRP A 125 54.43 -34.99 -12.38
CA TRP A 125 54.84 -34.37 -13.63
C TRP A 125 55.04 -32.89 -13.41
N CYS A 126 56.21 -32.37 -13.77
CA CYS A 126 56.47 -30.94 -13.76
C CYS A 126 56.74 -30.44 -15.18
N LEU A 127 56.10 -29.33 -15.55
CA LEU A 127 56.46 -28.59 -16.76
C LEU A 127 57.63 -27.68 -16.42
N VAL A 128 58.79 -27.99 -16.99
CA VAL A 128 60.04 -27.30 -16.72
C VAL A 128 60.43 -26.47 -17.94
N GLU A 129 60.72 -25.20 -17.70
CA GLU A 129 61.30 -24.30 -18.69
C GLU A 129 62.81 -24.29 -18.53
N TYR A 130 63.52 -24.46 -19.63
CA TYR A 130 64.99 -24.50 -19.67
C TYR A 130 65.58 -23.18 -20.15
N ALA A 131 66.80 -22.89 -19.69
CA ALA A 131 67.58 -21.78 -20.24
C ALA A 131 67.93 -22.06 -21.72
N SER A 132 67.81 -21.06 -22.57
CA SER A 132 68.26 -21.10 -23.97
C SER A 132 69.77 -20.92 -24.01
N ASP A 133 70.50 -21.70 -24.82
CA ASP A 133 71.96 -21.57 -24.97
C ASP A 133 72.40 -20.21 -25.60
N ASN A 134 71.46 -19.41 -26.11
CA ASN A 134 71.71 -18.08 -26.70
C ASN A 134 70.75 -17.03 -26.11
N ASP A 135 71.21 -16.27 -25.12
CA ASP A 135 70.50 -15.12 -24.50
C ASP A 135 70.22 -13.96 -25.49
N LEU A 136 70.73 -14.02 -26.73
CA LEU A 136 70.57 -13.00 -27.76
C LEU A 136 69.36 -13.22 -28.70
N ASP A 137 68.71 -14.40 -28.62
CA ASP A 137 67.55 -14.78 -29.46
C ASP A 137 66.23 -14.86 -28.66
N ASP A 138 66.21 -14.38 -27.41
CA ASP A 138 65.11 -14.50 -26.45
C ASP A 138 63.77 -13.87 -26.94
N ASP A 139 63.83 -12.99 -27.96
CA ASP A 139 62.63 -12.37 -28.58
C ASP A 139 62.04 -13.16 -29.76
N VAL A 140 62.74 -14.15 -30.32
CA VAL A 140 62.36 -14.82 -31.59
C VAL A 140 61.87 -16.25 -31.38
N LYS A 141 62.33 -16.95 -30.34
CA LYS A 141 61.98 -18.36 -30.12
C LYS A 141 61.26 -18.53 -28.78
N PRO A 142 60.08 -19.19 -28.75
CA PRO A 142 59.41 -19.49 -27.49
C PRO A 142 60.33 -20.33 -26.58
N PRO A 143 60.32 -20.06 -25.25
CA PRO A 143 61.17 -20.77 -24.32
C PRO A 143 60.93 -22.27 -24.40
N GLU A 144 62.00 -23.05 -24.45
CA GLU A 144 61.90 -24.51 -24.55
C GLU A 144 61.38 -25.08 -23.23
N CYS A 145 60.19 -25.69 -23.29
CA CYS A 145 59.50 -26.26 -22.14
C CYS A 145 59.31 -27.76 -22.36
N ASP A 146 59.70 -28.59 -21.40
CA ASP A 146 59.45 -30.03 -21.43
C ASP A 146 58.81 -30.54 -20.14
N TRP A 147 58.04 -31.63 -20.27
CA TRP A 147 57.47 -32.35 -19.16
C TRP A 147 58.48 -33.35 -18.59
N VAL A 148 58.76 -33.24 -17.29
CA VAL A 148 59.65 -34.16 -16.56
C VAL A 148 58.85 -34.93 -15.52
N ALA A 149 59.01 -36.25 -15.49
CA ALA A 149 58.37 -37.13 -14.52
C ALA A 149 59.29 -37.45 -13.34
N PHE A 150 58.72 -37.43 -12.15
CA PHE A 150 59.37 -37.76 -10.88
C PHE A 150 58.51 -38.79 -10.14
N ARG A 151 59.15 -39.74 -9.45
CA ARG A 151 58.47 -40.79 -8.68
C ARG A 151 58.13 -40.36 -7.27
N SER A 152 58.80 -39.34 -6.76
CA SER A 152 58.62 -38.81 -5.41
C SER A 152 58.92 -37.31 -5.36
N ASP A 153 58.41 -36.66 -4.32
CA ASP A 153 58.68 -35.25 -4.08
C ASP A 153 60.18 -35.03 -3.74
N ASP A 154 60.84 -36.02 -3.15
CA ASP A 154 62.28 -35.99 -2.87
C ASP A 154 63.13 -35.96 -4.14
N GLU A 155 62.75 -36.74 -5.17
CA GLU A 155 63.43 -36.76 -6.47
C GLU A 155 63.30 -35.41 -7.21
N LEU A 156 62.14 -34.75 -7.06
CA LEU A 156 61.89 -33.40 -7.56
C LEU A 156 62.75 -32.36 -6.82
N HIS A 157 62.83 -32.45 -5.49
CA HIS A 157 63.70 -31.58 -4.70
C HIS A 157 65.19 -31.77 -5.02
N ASP A 158 65.62 -33.01 -5.29
CA ASP A 158 66.98 -33.30 -5.72
C ASP A 158 67.28 -32.74 -7.12
N TYR A 159 66.30 -32.79 -8.03
CA TYR A 159 66.42 -32.18 -9.36
C TYR A 159 66.60 -30.66 -9.27
N ILE A 160 65.82 -29.99 -8.42
CA ILE A 160 65.93 -28.54 -8.19
C ILE A 160 67.25 -28.16 -7.51
N ARG A 161 67.70 -28.95 -6.53
CA ARG A 161 68.96 -28.71 -5.81
C ARG A 161 70.21 -28.90 -6.68
N LYS A 162 70.12 -29.72 -7.72
CA LYS A 162 71.22 -29.93 -8.69
C LYS A 162 71.36 -28.81 -9.71
N THR A 163 70.39 -27.89 -9.76
CA THR A 163 70.44 -26.73 -10.65
C THR A 163 71.44 -25.72 -10.10
N SER A 164 72.31 -25.18 -10.97
CA SER A 164 73.35 -24.20 -10.63
C SER A 164 72.73 -22.85 -10.25
N GLY A 165 72.38 -22.64 -8.98
CA GLY A 165 71.89 -21.33 -8.51
C GLY A 165 70.96 -21.37 -7.30
N GLU A 166 70.07 -20.37 -7.23
CA GLU A 166 69.01 -20.27 -6.22
C GLU A 166 67.97 -21.40 -6.42
N PRO A 167 67.45 -22.03 -5.34
CA PRO A 167 66.46 -23.09 -5.47
C PRO A 167 65.23 -22.62 -6.27
N LEU A 168 64.92 -23.29 -7.38
CA LEU A 168 63.75 -22.99 -8.19
C LEU A 168 62.46 -23.05 -7.35
N ARG A 169 61.58 -22.05 -7.51
CA ARG A 169 60.28 -22.05 -6.83
C ARG A 169 59.37 -23.12 -7.43
N LEU A 170 58.76 -23.91 -6.55
CA LEU A 170 57.80 -24.95 -6.88
C LEU A 170 56.36 -24.39 -6.88
N PRO A 171 55.63 -24.46 -7.99
CA PRO A 171 54.19 -24.18 -8.02
C PRO A 171 53.39 -25.18 -7.20
N GLU A 172 52.21 -24.75 -6.76
CA GLU A 172 51.22 -25.65 -6.15
C GLU A 172 50.74 -26.73 -7.13
N LEU A 173 50.24 -27.83 -6.57
CA LEU A 173 49.66 -28.92 -7.34
C LEU A 173 48.45 -28.41 -8.14
N SER A 174 48.51 -28.58 -9.45
CA SER A 174 47.39 -28.30 -10.34
C SER A 174 46.23 -29.22 -10.03
N LEU A 175 45.03 -28.66 -10.02
CA LEU A 175 43.81 -29.42 -9.83
C LEU A 175 43.71 -30.54 -10.89
N PRO A 176 43.32 -31.76 -10.50
CA PRO A 176 43.10 -32.84 -11.44
C PRO A 176 41.91 -32.52 -12.36
N PRO A 177 41.89 -33.06 -13.58
CA PRO A 177 40.80 -32.83 -14.55
C PRO A 177 39.36 -32.99 -14.01
N PRO A 178 39.02 -33.99 -13.17
CA PRO A 178 37.67 -34.10 -12.62
C PRO A 178 37.30 -32.93 -11.70
N GLU A 179 38.20 -32.49 -10.81
CA GLU A 179 37.93 -31.36 -9.91
C GLU A 179 37.77 -30.05 -10.70
N ILE A 180 38.53 -29.88 -11.79
CA ILE A 180 38.35 -28.73 -12.70
C ILE A 180 36.97 -28.79 -13.38
N GLN A 181 36.50 -29.97 -13.76
CA GLN A 181 35.17 -30.13 -14.39
C GLN A 181 34.06 -29.84 -13.39
N GLU A 182 34.15 -30.36 -12.16
CA GLU A 182 33.21 -30.08 -11.08
C GLU A 182 33.16 -28.58 -10.78
N MET A 183 34.31 -27.94 -10.58
CA MET A 183 34.38 -26.48 -10.35
C MET A 183 33.78 -25.69 -11.53
N LYS A 184 34.05 -26.09 -12.77
CA LYS A 184 33.43 -25.45 -13.95
C LYS A 184 31.92 -25.62 -13.96
N GLN A 185 31.42 -26.79 -13.56
CA GLN A 185 29.99 -27.06 -13.49
C GLN A 185 29.34 -26.20 -12.38
N GLU A 186 29.90 -26.19 -11.17
CA GLU A 186 29.43 -25.36 -10.07
C GLU A 186 29.40 -23.87 -10.44
N LEU A 187 30.47 -23.35 -11.03
CA LEU A 187 30.53 -21.97 -11.52
C LEU A 187 29.51 -21.71 -12.62
N SER A 188 29.25 -22.69 -13.50
CA SER A 188 28.22 -22.55 -14.54
C SER A 188 26.81 -22.49 -13.95
N GLU A 189 26.51 -23.33 -12.95
CA GLU A 189 25.22 -23.35 -12.25
C GLU A 189 25.02 -22.06 -11.45
N GLU A 190 26.05 -21.55 -10.80
CA GLU A 190 26.00 -20.27 -10.09
C GLU A 190 25.81 -19.10 -11.07
N LEU A 191 26.48 -19.12 -12.21
CA LEU A 191 26.32 -18.11 -13.26
C LEU A 191 24.89 -18.12 -13.83
N GLU A 192 24.32 -19.29 -14.10
CA GLU A 192 22.92 -19.43 -14.53
C GLU A 192 21.95 -18.89 -13.46
N ARG A 193 22.20 -19.22 -12.19
CA ARG A 193 21.41 -18.75 -11.06
C ARG A 193 21.44 -17.21 -10.96
N VAL A 194 22.63 -16.61 -11.03
CA VAL A 194 22.81 -15.14 -10.97
C VAL A 194 22.16 -14.46 -12.17
N GLN A 195 22.28 -15.02 -13.37
CA GLN A 195 21.61 -14.50 -14.56
C GLN A 195 20.09 -14.51 -14.41
N GLU A 196 19.52 -15.59 -13.88
CA GLU A 196 18.08 -15.70 -13.63
C GLU A 196 17.63 -14.73 -12.52
N GLU A 197 18.41 -14.56 -11.46
CA GLU A 197 18.16 -13.56 -10.41
C GLU A 197 18.16 -12.13 -10.98
N PHE A 198 19.13 -11.81 -11.84
CA PHE A 198 19.21 -10.51 -12.50
C PHE A 198 18.02 -10.28 -13.45
N ARG A 199 17.62 -11.31 -14.22
CA ARG A 199 16.43 -11.26 -15.06
C ARG A 199 15.18 -10.98 -14.23
N ARG A 200 14.99 -11.70 -13.12
CA ARG A 200 13.87 -11.49 -12.18
C ARG A 200 13.90 -10.10 -11.56
N TYR A 201 15.07 -9.62 -11.13
CA TYR A 201 15.24 -8.28 -10.59
C TYR A 201 14.82 -7.22 -11.62
N ARG A 202 15.30 -7.32 -12.86
CA ARG A 202 14.93 -6.39 -13.94
C ARG A 202 13.42 -6.35 -14.18
N VAL A 203 12.78 -7.52 -14.22
CA VAL A 203 11.32 -7.61 -14.38
C VAL A 203 10.59 -6.98 -13.19
N ARG A 204 11.00 -7.28 -11.95
CA ARG A 204 10.41 -6.66 -10.75
C ARG A 204 10.59 -5.14 -10.73
N ALA A 205 11.76 -4.65 -11.09
CA ALA A 205 12.05 -3.22 -11.18
C ALA A 205 11.17 -2.53 -12.25
N GLU A 206 11.03 -3.15 -13.43
CA GLU A 206 10.16 -2.64 -14.50
C GLU A 206 8.69 -2.60 -14.07
N ILE A 207 8.20 -3.67 -13.43
CA ILE A 207 6.83 -3.72 -12.89
C ILE A 207 6.62 -2.63 -11.85
N THR A 208 7.56 -2.47 -10.92
CA THR A 208 7.49 -1.45 -9.87
C THR A 208 7.49 -0.04 -10.48
N ARG A 209 8.32 0.20 -11.50
CA ARG A 209 8.32 1.48 -12.23
C ARG A 209 6.96 1.72 -12.88
N LYS A 210 6.42 0.74 -13.61
CA LYS A 210 5.11 0.86 -14.26
C LYS A 210 3.97 1.08 -13.27
N GLN A 211 4.01 0.44 -12.10
CA GLN A 211 3.03 0.66 -11.04
C GLN A 211 3.10 2.09 -10.50
N LYS A 212 4.31 2.59 -10.20
CA LYS A 212 4.50 3.99 -9.77
C LYS A 212 4.07 4.99 -10.85
N ASP A 213 4.40 4.74 -12.12
CA ASP A 213 3.97 5.59 -13.23
C ASP A 213 2.44 5.59 -13.38
N ALA A 214 1.78 4.44 -13.20
CA ALA A 214 0.33 4.34 -13.22
C ALA A 214 -0.32 5.08 -12.04
N GLU A 215 0.28 5.01 -10.85
CA GLU A 215 -0.16 5.75 -9.67
C GLU A 215 -0.02 7.26 -9.87
N ILE A 216 1.12 7.73 -10.41
CA ILE A 216 1.32 9.15 -10.75
C ILE A 216 0.26 9.61 -11.75
N ARG A 217 -0.03 8.83 -12.81
CA ARG A 217 -1.09 9.17 -13.77
C ARG A 217 -2.47 9.22 -13.14
N LYS A 218 -2.78 8.32 -12.21
CA LYS A 218 -4.05 8.33 -11.47
C LYS A 218 -4.16 9.58 -10.60
N MET A 219 -3.09 9.93 -9.88
CA MET A 219 -3.03 11.14 -9.05
C MET A 219 -3.12 12.41 -9.88
N SER A 220 -2.43 12.48 -11.02
CA SER A 220 -2.52 13.63 -11.92
C SER A 220 -3.91 13.76 -12.53
N ALA A 221 -4.54 12.65 -12.95
CA ALA A 221 -5.91 12.66 -13.46
C ALA A 221 -6.92 13.10 -12.39
N SER A 222 -6.78 12.61 -11.14
CA SER A 222 -7.63 13.04 -10.03
C SER A 222 -7.45 14.52 -9.69
N THR A 223 -6.22 15.02 -9.74
CA THR A 223 -5.93 16.44 -9.49
C THR A 223 -6.52 17.31 -10.60
N LEU A 224 -6.36 16.90 -11.86
CA LEU A 224 -6.94 17.60 -13.00
C LEU A 224 -8.47 17.58 -12.95
N ALA A 225 -9.09 16.45 -12.57
CA ALA A 225 -10.53 16.35 -12.40
C ALA A 225 -11.06 17.31 -11.31
N ARG A 226 -10.36 17.41 -10.16
CA ARG A 226 -10.68 18.39 -9.12
C ARG A 226 -10.52 19.83 -9.60
N GLN A 227 -9.43 20.13 -10.30
CA GLN A 227 -9.23 21.46 -10.89
C GLN A 227 -10.33 21.78 -11.90
N GLN A 228 -10.75 20.81 -12.70
CA GLN A 228 -11.84 20.97 -13.66
C GLN A 228 -13.19 21.19 -12.97
N GLU A 229 -13.46 20.51 -11.86
CA GLU A 229 -14.67 20.70 -11.04
C GLU A 229 -14.71 22.09 -10.35
N GLN A 230 -13.55 22.57 -9.91
CA GLN A 230 -13.41 23.94 -9.38
C GLN A 230 -13.62 24.97 -10.50
N LEU A 231 -13.06 24.74 -11.69
CA LEU A 231 -13.23 25.61 -12.85
C LEU A 231 -14.65 25.56 -13.42
N SER A 232 -15.38 24.46 -13.27
CA SER A 232 -16.76 24.34 -13.77
C SER A 232 -17.78 25.16 -12.97
N GLY A 233 -17.35 25.88 -11.92
CA GLY A 233 -18.17 26.88 -11.21
C GLY A 233 -19.28 26.29 -10.33
N THR A 234 -19.43 24.97 -10.32
CA THR A 234 -20.34 24.21 -9.44
C THR A 234 -20.05 24.47 -7.97
N ASP A 235 -18.78 24.62 -7.60
CA ASP A 235 -18.35 24.92 -6.23
C ASP A 235 -18.79 26.34 -5.82
N VAL A 236 -18.51 27.34 -6.67
CA VAL A 236 -18.91 28.74 -6.43
C VAL A 236 -20.43 28.90 -6.31
N GLN A 237 -21.19 28.13 -7.09
CA GLN A 237 -22.65 28.17 -7.04
C GLN A 237 -23.20 27.55 -5.74
N ASN A 238 -22.58 26.49 -5.23
CA ASN A 238 -22.89 25.90 -3.94
C ASN A 238 -22.49 26.82 -2.78
N GLU A 239 -21.32 27.44 -2.83
CA GLU A 239 -20.85 28.43 -1.85
C GLU A 239 -21.78 29.65 -1.81
N LEU A 240 -22.22 30.15 -2.97
CA LEU A 240 -23.17 31.25 -3.07
C LEU A 240 -24.52 30.89 -2.43
N GLN A 241 -24.99 29.65 -2.61
CA GLN A 241 -26.23 29.18 -1.98
C GLN A 241 -26.07 29.06 -0.46
N ALA A 242 -24.93 28.57 0.03
CA ALA A 242 -24.62 28.52 1.45
C ALA A 242 -24.56 29.93 2.06
N ALA A 243 -23.89 30.87 1.39
CA ALA A 243 -23.83 32.28 1.79
C ALA A 243 -25.22 32.91 1.84
N ARG A 244 -26.09 32.67 0.84
CA ARG A 244 -27.47 33.15 0.83
C ARG A 244 -28.28 32.62 2.03
N LEU A 245 -28.09 31.36 2.41
CA LEU A 245 -28.75 30.78 3.59
C LEU A 245 -28.23 31.42 4.89
N GLN A 246 -26.92 31.66 4.98
CA GLN A 246 -26.32 32.33 6.11
C GLN A 246 -26.83 33.77 6.27
N VAL A 247 -26.92 34.53 5.17
CA VAL A 247 -27.51 35.88 5.19
C VAL A 247 -28.95 35.84 5.68
N ARG A 248 -29.78 34.90 5.19
CA ARG A 248 -31.16 34.76 5.68
C ARG A 248 -31.22 34.50 7.19
N ARG A 249 -30.35 33.63 7.71
CA ARG A 249 -30.27 33.33 9.14
C ARG A 249 -29.84 34.55 9.95
N LEU A 250 -28.85 35.31 9.47
CA LEU A 250 -28.40 36.52 10.13
C LEU A 250 -29.49 37.59 10.16
N VAL A 251 -30.23 37.76 9.05
CA VAL A 251 -31.38 38.68 9.00
C VAL A 251 -32.45 38.28 10.01
N GLN A 252 -32.79 36.98 10.11
CA GLN A 252 -33.75 36.51 11.12
C GLN A 252 -33.28 36.79 12.55
N LEU A 253 -32.00 36.57 12.84
CA LEU A 253 -31.45 36.89 14.16
C LEU A 253 -31.45 38.40 14.43
N GLN A 254 -31.16 39.20 13.41
CA GLN A 254 -31.22 40.65 13.51
C GLN A 254 -32.64 41.14 13.78
N THR A 255 -33.65 40.66 13.05
CA THR A 255 -35.05 41.04 13.29
C THR A 255 -35.51 40.65 14.69
N MET A 256 -35.14 39.46 15.17
CA MET A 256 -35.46 39.04 16.54
C MET A 256 -34.76 39.91 17.60
N ALA A 257 -33.54 40.36 17.33
CA ALA A 257 -32.83 41.28 18.21
C ALA A 257 -33.47 42.68 18.23
N GLU A 258 -33.85 43.20 17.05
CA GLU A 258 -34.54 44.48 16.90
C GLU A 258 -35.92 44.48 17.60
N GLU A 259 -36.68 43.39 17.48
CA GLU A 259 -37.95 43.21 18.21
C GLU A 259 -37.72 43.24 19.73
N LYS A 260 -36.67 42.56 20.22
CA LYS A 260 -36.32 42.56 21.64
C LYS A 260 -35.87 43.94 22.12
N GLU A 261 -35.11 44.65 21.31
CA GLU A 261 -34.71 46.03 21.60
C GLU A 261 -35.93 46.96 21.65
N SER A 262 -36.87 46.84 20.70
CA SER A 262 -38.13 47.60 20.70
C SER A 262 -38.96 47.31 21.94
N GLU A 263 -39.14 46.02 22.29
CA GLU A 263 -39.84 45.60 23.51
C GLU A 263 -39.22 46.23 24.77
N TRP A 264 -37.88 46.29 24.84
CA TRP A 264 -37.17 46.83 25.99
C TRP A 264 -37.22 48.35 26.02
N SER A 265 -37.10 48.99 24.86
CA SER A 265 -37.24 50.44 24.69
C SER A 265 -38.62 50.90 25.12
N GLU A 266 -39.69 50.20 24.72
CA GLU A 266 -41.06 50.50 25.16
C GLU A 266 -41.25 50.35 26.67
N LYS A 267 -40.72 49.26 27.26
CA LYS A 267 -40.75 49.04 28.71
C LYS A 267 -39.98 50.12 29.46
N TYR A 268 -38.80 50.49 28.96
CA TYR A 268 -37.98 51.55 29.53
C TYR A 268 -38.69 52.91 29.44
N ALA A 269 -39.25 53.26 28.28
CA ALA A 269 -40.01 54.49 28.09
C ALA A 269 -41.25 54.55 29.01
N LYS A 270 -41.92 53.40 29.23
CA LYS A 270 -43.02 53.30 30.19
C LYS A 270 -42.53 53.55 31.62
N LEU A 271 -41.46 52.86 32.03
CA LEU A 271 -40.88 53.01 33.36
C LEU A 271 -40.37 54.44 33.60
N GLN A 272 -39.80 55.07 32.59
CA GLN A 272 -39.35 56.45 32.66
C GLN A 272 -40.51 57.42 32.81
N ARG A 273 -41.62 57.24 32.08
CA ARG A 273 -42.86 58.01 32.28
C ARG A 273 -43.42 57.85 33.70
N GLU A 274 -43.42 56.63 34.24
CA GLU A 274 -43.85 56.36 35.62
C GLU A 274 -42.89 57.02 36.64
N HIS A 275 -41.59 56.95 36.41
CA HIS A 275 -40.58 57.61 37.25
C HIS A 275 -40.71 59.14 37.21
N GLU A 276 -40.94 59.74 36.05
CA GLU A 276 -41.18 61.19 35.93
C GLU A 276 -42.47 61.60 36.66
N LYS A 277 -43.55 60.81 36.52
CA LYS A 277 -44.81 61.01 37.25
C LYS A 277 -44.61 60.97 38.77
N LEU A 278 -43.77 60.04 39.26
CA LEU A 278 -43.54 59.83 40.69
C LEU A 278 -42.44 60.73 41.29
N SER A 279 -41.43 61.12 40.53
CA SER A 279 -40.31 61.94 41.02
C SER A 279 -40.52 63.45 40.86
N GLY A 280 -41.51 63.88 40.07
CA GLY A 280 -41.89 65.30 39.98
C GLY A 280 -42.40 65.85 41.32
N THR A 281 -42.37 67.17 41.49
CA THR A 281 -42.82 67.89 42.71
C THR A 281 -44.28 67.64 43.11
N MET A 282 -45.08 66.99 42.26
CA MET A 282 -46.44 66.55 42.56
C MET A 282 -46.59 65.02 42.73
N GLY A 283 -45.50 64.24 42.70
CA GLY A 283 -45.53 62.78 42.82
C GLY A 283 -46.11 62.30 44.15
N GLU A 284 -45.74 62.95 45.26
CA GLU A 284 -46.34 62.71 46.58
C GLU A 284 -47.83 63.08 46.60
N THR A 285 -48.23 64.16 45.92
CA THR A 285 -49.63 64.59 45.80
C THR A 285 -50.45 63.58 45.00
N VAL A 286 -49.91 63.03 43.91
CA VAL A 286 -50.60 62.02 43.08
C VAL A 286 -50.72 60.70 43.84
N LEU A 287 -49.67 60.25 44.54
CA LEU A 287 -49.77 59.09 45.42
C LEU A 287 -50.82 59.32 46.53
N ALA A 288 -50.83 60.49 47.16
CA ALA A 288 -51.83 60.85 48.16
C ALA A 288 -53.25 60.91 47.59
N MET A 289 -53.42 61.37 46.35
CA MET A 289 -54.72 61.36 45.65
C MET A 289 -55.17 59.93 45.32
N GLU A 290 -54.29 59.08 44.78
CA GLU A 290 -54.61 57.67 44.51
C GLU A 290 -54.95 56.93 45.83
N TRP A 291 -54.31 57.28 46.95
CA TRP A 291 -54.66 56.76 48.27
C TRP A 291 -56.01 57.27 48.78
N ARG A 292 -56.31 58.56 48.61
CA ARG A 292 -57.62 59.13 48.97
C ARG A 292 -58.74 58.52 48.13
N GLU A 293 -58.55 58.38 46.83
CA GLU A 293 -59.54 57.79 45.93
C GLU A 293 -59.79 56.31 46.27
N ARG A 294 -58.74 55.53 46.54
CA ARG A 294 -58.89 54.14 47.01
C ARG A 294 -59.59 54.08 48.37
N TYR A 295 -59.25 54.96 49.29
CA TYR A 295 -59.92 55.05 50.59
C TYR A 295 -61.39 55.41 50.42
N GLU A 296 -61.72 56.41 49.63
CA GLU A 296 -63.10 56.82 49.33
C GLU A 296 -63.88 55.73 48.58
N ALA A 297 -63.24 54.98 47.70
CA ALA A 297 -63.86 53.83 47.03
C ALA A 297 -64.18 52.72 48.03
N VAL A 298 -63.25 52.37 48.90
CA VAL A 298 -63.48 51.40 50.00
C VAL A 298 -64.56 51.92 50.96
N LEU A 299 -64.59 53.23 51.21
CA LEU A 299 -65.59 53.84 52.08
C LEU A 299 -66.98 53.83 51.44
N ARG A 300 -67.06 54.08 50.12
CA ARG A 300 -68.28 53.91 49.32
C ARG A 300 -68.75 52.47 49.30
N GLU A 301 -67.85 51.52 49.07
CA GLU A 301 -68.18 50.09 49.14
C GLU A 301 -68.67 49.71 50.54
N LYS A 302 -68.02 50.22 51.59
CA LYS A 302 -68.47 50.03 52.97
C LYS A 302 -69.87 50.61 53.19
N THR A 303 -70.14 51.84 52.75
CA THR A 303 -71.46 52.45 52.91
C THR A 303 -72.53 51.76 52.08
N ASP A 304 -72.19 51.28 50.88
CA ASP A 304 -73.11 50.50 50.04
C ASP A 304 -73.40 49.14 50.67
N LEU A 305 -72.40 48.49 51.26
CA LEU A 305 -72.55 47.25 52.02
C LEU A 305 -73.35 47.46 53.30
N GLU A 306 -73.13 48.54 54.04
CA GLU A 306 -73.91 48.92 55.24
C GLU A 306 -75.34 49.32 54.89
N ALA A 307 -75.57 50.02 53.78
CA ALA A 307 -76.90 50.34 53.27
C ALA A 307 -77.62 49.06 52.80
N LYS A 308 -76.92 48.15 52.12
CA LYS A 308 -77.46 46.82 51.80
C LYS A 308 -77.80 46.05 53.08
N LEU A 309 -76.94 46.07 54.10
CA LEU A 309 -77.18 45.40 55.38
C LEU A 309 -78.32 46.05 56.19
N SER A 310 -78.50 47.37 56.12
CA SER A 310 -79.58 48.09 56.81
C SER A 310 -80.91 48.05 56.05
N SER A 311 -80.88 47.93 54.72
CA SER A 311 -82.07 47.72 53.87
C SER A 311 -82.53 46.27 53.87
N SER A 312 -81.68 45.37 54.35
CA SER A 312 -81.96 43.96 54.52
C SER A 312 -82.24 43.70 56.00
N ASP A 313 -83.51 43.54 56.37
CA ASP A 313 -83.98 42.96 57.64
C ASP A 313 -83.65 41.44 57.69
N ALA A 314 -82.45 41.09 57.22
CA ALA A 314 -81.96 39.75 56.91
C ALA A 314 -80.76 39.35 57.77
N SER A 315 -80.47 40.09 58.85
CA SER A 315 -79.61 39.57 59.92
C SER A 315 -80.26 38.42 60.69
N PHE A 316 -81.57 38.16 60.48
CA PHE A 316 -82.29 36.98 60.98
C PHE A 316 -82.48 35.88 59.91
N GLN A 317 -82.26 36.17 58.61
CA GLN A 317 -82.42 35.20 57.51
C GLN A 317 -81.10 34.67 56.95
N LEU A 318 -79.97 35.38 57.08
CA LEU A 318 -78.67 34.88 56.60
C LEU A 318 -78.06 33.77 57.48
N ALA A 319 -78.54 33.60 58.72
CA ALA A 319 -78.16 32.49 59.59
C ALA A 319 -78.98 31.21 59.33
N GLN A 320 -80.07 31.30 58.56
CA GLN A 320 -81.00 30.18 58.32
C GLN A 320 -80.83 29.51 56.95
N ASP A 321 -80.09 30.13 56.01
CA ASP A 321 -79.84 29.62 54.64
C ASP A 321 -78.38 29.21 54.35
N LEU A 322 -77.55 29.00 55.38
CA LEU A 322 -76.26 28.32 55.19
C LEU A 322 -76.47 26.80 55.27
N ASP A 323 -76.99 26.25 54.19
CA ASP A 323 -77.14 24.81 54.01
C ASP A 323 -75.75 24.14 54.05
N GLY A 324 -75.59 23.04 54.79
CA GLY A 324 -74.28 22.41 55.06
C GLY A 324 -73.50 21.98 53.79
N ASN A 325 -74.18 21.95 52.65
CA ASN A 325 -73.66 21.67 51.32
C ASN A 325 -72.75 22.80 50.79
N ASP A 326 -73.04 24.07 51.09
CA ASP A 326 -72.24 25.19 50.58
C ASP A 326 -70.94 25.37 51.36
N VAL A 327 -70.95 25.05 52.66
CA VAL A 327 -69.71 24.93 53.46
C VAL A 327 -68.84 23.77 52.96
N ALA A 328 -69.45 22.65 52.55
CA ALA A 328 -68.72 21.52 51.96
C ALA A 328 -68.11 21.89 50.60
N LYS A 329 -68.84 22.57 49.73
CA LYS A 329 -68.32 23.08 48.45
C LYS A 329 -67.17 24.06 48.65
N LEU A 330 -67.31 25.01 49.58
CA LEU A 330 -66.24 25.97 49.89
C LEU A 330 -64.99 25.27 50.43
N LYS A 331 -65.15 24.24 51.27
CA LYS A 331 -64.03 23.40 51.74
C LYS A 331 -63.36 22.65 50.59
N THR A 332 -64.14 22.12 49.62
CA THR A 332 -63.56 21.47 48.44
C THR A 332 -62.85 22.44 47.50
N GLU A 333 -63.40 23.64 47.30
CA GLU A 333 -62.75 24.68 46.49
C GLU A 333 -61.48 25.19 47.16
N PHE A 334 -61.50 25.40 48.48
CA PHE A 334 -60.31 25.78 49.23
C PHE A 334 -59.25 24.67 49.22
N ALA A 335 -59.65 23.40 49.30
CA ALA A 335 -58.73 22.27 49.15
C ALA A 335 -58.12 22.20 47.75
N LEU A 336 -58.91 22.47 46.70
CA LEU A 336 -58.44 22.56 45.32
C LEU A 336 -57.46 23.73 45.13
N TYR A 337 -57.76 24.89 45.72
CA TYR A 337 -56.91 26.06 45.67
C TYR A 337 -55.58 25.82 46.37
N ARG A 338 -55.62 25.23 47.58
CA ARG A 338 -54.43 24.82 48.33
C ARG A 338 -53.59 23.79 47.57
N LYS A 339 -54.22 22.80 46.95
CA LYS A 339 -53.55 21.79 46.11
C LYS A 339 -52.86 22.43 44.91
N ARG A 340 -53.53 23.36 44.22
CA ARG A 340 -52.98 24.06 43.06
C ARG A 340 -51.84 25.01 43.45
N ALA A 341 -51.95 25.70 44.59
CA ALA A 341 -50.87 26.52 45.12
C ALA A 341 -49.63 25.69 45.49
N MET A 342 -49.81 24.54 46.15
CA MET A 342 -48.72 23.59 46.43
C MET A 342 -48.05 23.09 45.16
N GLN A 343 -48.82 22.76 44.11
CA GLN A 343 -48.27 22.31 42.83
C GLN A 343 -47.43 23.41 42.14
N VAL A 344 -47.84 24.67 42.25
CA VAL A 344 -47.05 25.79 41.71
C VAL A 344 -45.75 25.96 42.49
N VAL A 345 -45.77 25.78 43.82
CA VAL A 345 -44.55 25.80 44.65
C VAL A 345 -43.62 24.64 44.29
N ASP A 346 -44.13 23.40 44.21
CA ASP A 346 -43.34 22.22 43.81
C ASP A 346 -42.76 22.36 42.40
N GLN A 347 -43.53 22.92 41.46
CA GLN A 347 -43.08 23.18 40.09
C GLN A 347 -41.93 24.21 40.10
N LYS A 348 -42.07 25.29 40.88
CA LYS A 348 -41.04 26.32 41.03
C LYS A 348 -39.79 25.79 41.74
N GLU A 349 -39.94 24.89 42.71
CA GLU A 349 -38.82 24.24 43.37
C GLU A 349 -38.07 23.27 42.43
N LYS A 350 -38.79 22.52 41.59
CA LYS A 350 -38.18 21.70 40.52
C LYS A 350 -37.46 22.54 39.48
N GLU A 351 -38.04 23.68 39.06
CA GLU A 351 -37.37 24.63 38.16
C GLU A 351 -36.10 25.20 38.80
N LEU A 352 -36.13 25.53 40.09
CA LEU A 352 -34.96 25.97 40.84
C LEU A 352 -33.89 24.88 40.97
N GLN A 353 -34.28 23.63 41.23
CA GLN A 353 -33.36 22.49 41.24
C GLN A 353 -32.76 22.21 39.86
N ALA A 354 -33.54 22.30 38.78
CA ALA A 354 -33.06 22.14 37.42
C ALA A 354 -32.09 23.26 37.02
N ALA A 355 -32.39 24.51 37.39
CA ALA A 355 -31.49 25.65 37.20
C ALA A 355 -30.19 25.51 38.03
N LYS A 356 -30.28 24.91 39.22
CA LYS A 356 -29.11 24.60 40.06
C LYS A 356 -28.29 23.43 39.51
N GLY A 357 -28.92 22.46 38.87
CA GLY A 357 -28.27 21.33 38.17
C GLY A 357 -27.57 21.73 36.86
N GLN A 358 -28.04 22.77 36.17
CA GLN A 358 -27.38 23.31 34.97
C GLN A 358 -26.20 24.25 35.26
N LEU A 359 -25.96 24.61 36.53
CA LEU A 359 -24.84 25.45 36.96
C LEU A 359 -23.87 24.73 37.91
N GLY A 360 -23.73 23.41 37.79
CA GLY A 360 -22.89 22.62 38.68
C GLY A 360 -22.53 21.24 38.15
N ASP A 361 -21.71 21.16 37.10
CA ASP A 361 -20.81 20.02 36.89
C ASP A 361 -19.49 20.50 36.29
N ALA A 362 -18.67 21.11 37.15
CA ALA A 362 -17.23 21.21 36.97
C ALA A 362 -16.60 20.58 38.23
N PRO A 363 -15.65 19.64 38.08
CA PRO A 363 -15.19 18.82 39.19
C PRO A 363 -14.38 19.69 40.14
N ARG A 364 -14.74 19.71 41.43
CA ARG A 364 -13.85 20.22 42.48
C ARG A 364 -13.72 19.19 43.58
N SER A 365 -12.51 18.64 43.66
CA SER A 365 -11.97 18.06 44.88
C SER A 365 -11.88 19.14 45.96
N ASN A 366 -12.30 18.77 47.17
CA ASN A 366 -12.05 19.37 48.48
C ASN A 366 -11.04 20.54 48.56
N SER A 367 -11.49 21.69 49.08
CA SER A 367 -11.17 22.08 50.46
C SER A 367 -11.87 23.38 50.88
N SER A 368 -12.43 23.32 52.10
CA SER A 368 -12.73 24.35 53.09
C SER A 368 -12.28 25.81 52.83
N GLY A 369 -13.16 26.77 53.14
CA GLY A 369 -12.71 28.07 53.67
C GLY A 369 -13.44 29.32 53.16
N THR A 370 -14.54 29.65 53.83
CA THR A 370 -15.23 30.95 53.93
C THR A 370 -14.29 32.17 53.97
N PHE A 371 -14.51 33.20 53.13
CA PHE A 371 -14.83 34.59 53.52
C PHE A 371 -14.81 35.56 52.31
N SER A 372 -15.72 36.53 52.36
CA SER A 372 -16.05 37.53 51.34
C SER A 372 -15.15 38.76 51.34
N SER A 373 -15.00 39.42 50.19
CA SER A 373 -15.07 40.89 49.95
C SER A 373 -14.44 41.18 48.58
N ALA A 374 -15.21 41.69 47.63
CA ALA A 374 -15.31 43.12 47.32
C ALA A 374 -13.95 43.76 46.98
N GLY A 375 -13.78 44.19 45.73
CA GLY A 375 -12.76 45.20 45.42
C GLY A 375 -12.04 45.06 44.08
N LEU A 376 -12.63 45.68 43.06
CA LEU A 376 -11.99 46.82 42.38
C LEU A 376 -10.71 46.58 41.53
N ARG A 377 -10.90 46.63 40.20
CA ARG A 377 -9.94 47.13 39.17
C ARG A 377 -8.68 46.23 38.98
N ARG A 378 -7.99 46.15 37.84
CA ARG A 378 -7.80 47.06 36.72
C ARG A 378 -7.12 46.26 35.58
N MET A 379 -7.68 46.38 34.39
CA MET A 379 -7.04 46.61 33.08
C MET A 379 -5.56 46.22 32.88
N SER A 380 -5.28 45.40 31.86
CA SER A 380 -4.80 45.83 30.52
C SER A 380 -4.46 44.59 29.66
N SER A 381 -5.09 44.43 28.49
CA SER A 381 -4.56 44.76 27.14
C SER A 381 -3.46 43.79 26.70
N SER A 382 -3.39 43.19 25.51
CA SER A 382 -4.06 43.35 24.21
C SER A 382 -3.43 42.32 23.25
N ASN A 383 -4.21 41.70 22.37
CA ASN A 383 -3.93 41.50 20.94
C ASN A 383 -4.77 40.34 20.37
N SER A 384 -5.94 40.69 19.86
CA SER A 384 -6.77 39.82 19.02
C SER A 384 -6.47 40.16 17.56
N LEU A 385 -5.69 39.32 16.89
CA LEU A 385 -5.45 39.40 15.45
C LEU A 385 -5.10 38.00 14.93
N SER A 386 -6.13 37.18 14.69
CA SER A 386 -6.19 36.22 13.57
C SER A 386 -7.46 35.38 13.70
N GLY A 387 -8.54 35.88 13.08
CA GLY A 387 -9.56 35.01 12.55
C GLY A 387 -9.00 34.36 11.29
N PHE A 388 -8.70 33.06 11.36
CA PHE A 388 -8.70 32.17 10.21
C PHE A 388 -8.83 30.75 10.77
N GLU A 389 -10.01 30.15 10.59
CA GLU A 389 -10.25 28.75 10.87
C GLU A 389 -9.29 27.91 10.01
N THR A 390 -8.21 27.40 10.59
CA THR A 390 -7.47 26.30 9.99
C THR A 390 -8.11 25.00 10.42
N SER A 391 -8.61 24.27 9.42
CA SER A 391 -9.01 22.86 9.41
C SER A 391 -8.38 21.99 10.52
N PRO A 392 -9.10 20.99 11.09
CA PRO A 392 -8.64 20.17 12.24
C PRO A 392 -7.41 19.29 11.99
N HIS A 393 -6.80 19.36 10.81
CA HIS A 393 -5.69 18.51 10.36
C HIS A 393 -4.48 19.28 9.80
N ALA A 394 -4.40 20.60 9.99
CA ALA A 394 -3.14 21.30 9.79
C ALA A 394 -2.25 21.05 11.02
N PRO A 395 -1.12 20.33 10.90
CA PRO A 395 -0.22 20.16 12.03
C PRO A 395 0.26 21.54 12.44
N THR A 396 0.05 21.87 13.72
CA THR A 396 0.56 23.13 14.27
C THR A 396 2.08 23.19 14.05
N THR A 397 2.65 24.39 13.96
CA THR A 397 4.11 24.56 13.77
C THR A 397 4.92 23.74 14.79
N ASN A 398 4.39 23.56 15.99
CA ASN A 398 4.98 22.74 17.06
C ASN A 398 4.97 21.24 16.74
N GLU A 399 3.86 20.72 16.21
CA GLU A 399 3.73 19.32 15.81
C GLU A 399 4.61 18.98 14.61
N TYR A 400 4.67 19.87 13.62
CA TYR A 400 5.59 19.74 12.48
C TYR A 400 7.06 19.69 12.94
N LEU A 401 7.45 20.60 13.84
CA LEU A 401 8.82 20.64 14.37
C LEU A 401 9.15 19.36 15.14
N LYS A 402 8.24 18.87 15.98
CA LYS A 402 8.43 17.61 16.72
C LYS A 402 8.65 16.43 15.77
N ASN A 403 7.87 16.33 14.70
CA ASN A 403 7.99 15.25 13.72
C ASN A 403 9.32 15.29 12.97
N ILE A 404 9.80 16.47 12.59
CA ILE A 404 11.09 16.60 11.90
C ILE A 404 12.26 16.30 12.84
N VAL A 405 12.23 16.78 14.08
CA VAL A 405 13.29 16.49 15.05
C VAL A 405 13.38 15.00 15.36
N VAL A 406 12.24 14.32 15.54
CA VAL A 406 12.21 12.85 15.74
C VAL A 406 12.81 12.13 14.52
N LYS A 407 12.45 12.55 13.31
CA LYS A 407 12.98 11.94 12.08
C LYS A 407 14.47 12.20 11.88
N TYR A 408 14.95 13.37 12.31
CA TYR A 408 16.37 13.74 12.29
C TYR A 408 17.20 12.86 13.23
N MET A 409 16.70 12.62 14.44
CA MET A 409 17.39 11.79 15.44
C MET A 409 17.38 10.29 15.12
N SER A 410 16.45 9.84 14.26
CA SER A 410 16.25 8.40 13.97
C SER A 410 16.81 7.96 12.61
N THR A 411 17.27 8.88 11.76
CA THR A 411 17.83 8.53 10.45
C THR A 411 19.35 8.44 10.50
N ASP A 412 19.94 7.49 9.76
CA ASP A 412 21.40 7.36 9.61
C ASP A 412 21.93 7.97 8.30
N HIS A 413 21.04 8.44 7.43
CA HIS A 413 21.39 9.00 6.12
C HIS A 413 21.80 10.48 6.23
N ALA A 414 23.05 10.79 5.87
CA ALA A 414 23.62 12.13 5.97
C ALA A 414 22.86 13.19 5.14
N GLU A 415 22.44 12.84 3.92
CA GLU A 415 21.69 13.74 3.04
C GLU A 415 20.30 14.10 3.63
N VAL A 416 19.65 13.13 4.27
CA VAL A 416 18.35 13.32 4.92
C VAL A 416 18.49 14.20 6.17
N LYS A 417 19.58 14.03 6.92
CA LYS A 417 19.90 14.90 8.07
C LYS A 417 20.10 16.35 7.65
N GLU A 418 20.86 16.60 6.58
CA GLU A 418 21.09 17.95 6.07
C GLU A 418 19.78 18.64 5.64
N HIS A 419 18.89 17.92 4.95
CA HIS A 419 17.58 18.43 4.59
C HIS A 419 16.72 18.77 5.81
N MET A 420 16.78 17.96 6.87
CA MET A 420 16.04 18.21 8.11
C MET A 420 16.61 19.36 8.93
N GLU A 421 17.93 19.52 8.96
CA GLU A 421 18.61 20.65 9.61
C GLU A 421 18.17 21.98 8.99
N LYS A 422 18.13 22.06 7.66
CA LYS A 422 17.65 23.25 6.94
C LYS A 422 16.18 23.55 7.26
N ALA A 423 15.33 22.52 7.37
CA ALA A 423 13.92 22.68 7.73
C ALA A 423 13.75 23.16 9.19
N ILE A 424 14.48 22.56 10.14
CA ILE A 424 14.47 22.95 11.56
C ILE A 424 14.96 24.40 11.72
N ALA A 425 16.07 24.75 11.07
CA ALA A 425 16.65 26.09 11.13
C ALA A 425 15.71 27.16 10.55
N THR A 426 14.94 26.82 9.51
CA THR A 426 13.94 27.73 8.93
C THR A 426 12.78 27.97 9.90
N VAL A 427 12.29 26.92 10.56
CA VAL A 427 11.18 27.02 11.52
C VAL A 427 11.61 27.75 12.80
N LEU A 428 12.83 27.48 13.29
CA LEU A 428 13.38 28.08 14.51
C LEU A 428 14.11 29.41 14.27
N LYS A 429 14.19 29.87 13.01
CA LYS A 429 14.84 31.13 12.61
C LYS A 429 16.29 31.25 13.08
N PHE A 430 17.09 30.22 12.81
CA PHE A 430 18.52 30.26 13.14
C PHE A 430 19.22 31.37 12.35
N SER A 431 20.18 32.00 13.00
CA SER A 431 21.06 32.98 12.38
C SER A 431 22.00 32.30 11.37
N PRO A 432 22.49 33.03 10.36
CA PRO A 432 23.46 32.50 9.40
C PRO A 432 24.75 31.98 10.06
N SER A 433 25.14 32.55 11.21
CA SER A 433 26.27 32.09 12.01
C SER A 433 26.04 30.72 12.65
N GLU A 434 24.82 30.45 13.15
CA GLU A 434 24.46 29.17 13.75
C GLU A 434 24.35 28.06 12.69
N LEU A 435 23.85 28.39 11.50
CA LEU A 435 23.81 27.48 10.35
C LEU A 435 25.22 27.05 9.93
N LYS A 436 26.14 28.01 9.84
CA LYS A 436 27.54 27.74 9.48
C LYS A 436 28.24 26.83 10.51
N LEU A 437 27.98 27.06 11.80
CA LEU A 437 28.52 26.22 12.87
C LEU A 437 28.06 24.75 12.76
N ILE A 438 26.80 24.52 12.39
CA ILE A 438 26.23 23.17 12.22
C ILE A 438 26.85 22.49 10.99
N GLU A 439 27.00 23.23 9.89
CA GLU A 439 27.64 22.74 8.66
C GLU A 439 29.11 22.36 8.89
N ASP A 440 29.88 23.22 9.58
CA ASP A 440 31.29 22.98 9.91
C ASP A 440 31.45 21.73 10.82
N LYS A 441 30.56 21.56 11.80
CA LYS A 441 30.54 20.37 12.69
C LYS A 441 30.23 19.08 11.94
N ARG A 442 29.33 19.12 10.95
CA ARG A 442 28.98 17.96 10.12
C ARG A 442 30.14 17.55 9.22
N HIS A 443 30.81 18.51 8.58
CA HIS A 443 31.98 18.24 7.75
C HIS A 443 33.17 17.71 8.59
N ALA A 444 33.33 18.19 9.82
CA ALA A 444 34.32 17.64 10.74
C ALA A 444 34.02 16.17 11.12
N ALA A 445 32.75 15.79 11.31
CA ALA A 445 32.38 14.42 11.64
C ALA A 445 32.61 13.41 10.49
N SER A 446 32.48 13.84 9.23
CA SER A 446 32.78 13.00 8.06
C SER A 446 34.28 12.75 7.84
N GLY A 447 35.16 13.56 8.43
CA GLY A 447 36.62 13.43 8.30
C GLY A 447 37.25 12.34 9.18
N TRP A 448 36.53 11.81 10.18
CA TRP A 448 37.03 10.76 11.09
C TRP A 448 36.63 9.34 10.68
N ALA A 449 35.85 9.17 9.61
CA ALA A 449 35.40 7.87 9.11
C ALA A 449 36.37 7.23 8.08
N LEU A 450 37.57 7.79 7.93
CA LEU A 450 38.59 7.41 6.95
C LEU A 450 39.94 7.18 7.64
N TRP A 451 39.95 6.46 8.77
CA TRP A 451 41.13 5.84 9.37
C TRP A 451 40.74 4.53 10.05
#